data_AF-A0A235FD84-F1
#
_entry.id   AF-A0A235FD84-F1
#
_cell.length_a   1.000
_cell.length_b   1.000
_cell.length_c   1.000
_cell.angle_alpha   90.00
_cell.angle_beta   90.00
_cell.angle_gamma   90.00
#
_symmetry.space_group_name_H-M   'P 1'
#
loop_
_entity.id
_entity.type
_entity.pdbx_description
1 polymer ?
#
loop_
_entity_poly.entity_id
_entity_poly.type
_entity_poly.pdbx_seq_one_letter_code
_entity_poly.pdbx_strand_id
1 'polypeptide(L)'
;MNANLLKALQYRGFIVRKGEGGIYFSRGNHASELDKLTKVFEELQISFAIEDRLIVPQSEKLTEEQAYKLSWYPARNHEAGGTPLGQYWRSFAKRDHSYKIDTFVLETGVAALCKALSAVGINGISSCDGHGQRAPFIALTGVHNGSWFNVLFEEYIAKEAMLHYTWGMREFHRRDPHFTAEKSEHQSWDLSLVLEDTFKMAELLYARQDELIAVRKKIMKGKAVARMRKGMNHVELQEWMRQRYKEETASTLTV
;
A
#
# COMPACT_ATOMS: atom_id res chain seq x y z
N MET A 1 21.57 15.98 5.17
CA MET A 1 20.81 14.71 5.24
C MET A 1 20.31 14.37 3.84
N ASN A 2 20.52 13.13 3.39
CA ASN A 2 20.37 12.74 1.99
C ASN A 2 18.88 12.50 1.63
N ALA A 3 18.13 13.59 1.42
CA ALA A 3 16.71 13.55 1.05
C ALA A 3 16.45 12.67 -0.19
N ASN A 4 17.44 12.60 -1.10
CA ASN A 4 17.38 11.76 -2.30
C ASN A 4 17.37 10.27 -1.97
N LEU A 5 18.12 9.80 -0.97
CA LEU A 5 18.12 8.40 -0.56
C LEU A 5 16.78 8.00 0.08
N LEU A 6 16.26 8.83 0.99
CA LEU A 6 14.96 8.57 1.60
C LEU A 6 13.87 8.46 0.53
N LYS A 7 13.84 9.43 -0.40
CA LYS A 7 12.87 9.47 -1.49
C LYS A 7 13.03 8.28 -2.44
N ALA A 8 14.26 7.89 -2.80
CA ALA A 8 14.50 6.73 -3.66
C ALA A 8 14.05 5.41 -3.02
N LEU A 9 14.31 5.23 -1.72
CA LEU A 9 13.83 4.06 -0.97
C LEU A 9 12.30 4.02 -0.91
N GLN A 10 11.68 5.18 -0.65
CA GLN A 10 10.24 5.35 -0.64
C GLN A 10 9.61 5.03 -1.99
N TYR A 11 10.17 5.58 -3.07
CA TYR A 11 9.73 5.34 -4.45
C TYR A 11 9.86 3.87 -4.83
N ARG A 12 10.94 3.20 -4.40
CA ARG A 12 11.07 1.76 -4.60
C ARG A 12 9.97 0.97 -3.88
N GLY A 13 9.37 1.53 -2.83
CA GLY A 13 8.31 0.91 -2.05
C GLY A 13 8.75 0.44 -0.66
N PHE A 14 9.92 0.85 -0.17
CA PHE A 14 10.30 0.56 1.21
C PHE A 14 9.53 1.45 2.18
N ILE A 15 9.13 0.86 3.32
CA ILE A 15 8.52 1.60 4.41
C ILE A 15 9.66 2.17 5.26
N VAL A 16 10.06 3.38 4.96
CA VAL A 16 11.16 4.06 5.63
C VAL A 16 10.70 5.41 6.16
N ARG A 17 11.33 5.85 7.26
CA ARG A 17 11.11 7.18 7.82
C ARG A 17 12.44 7.81 8.19
N LYS A 18 12.46 9.14 8.16
CA LYS A 18 13.57 9.92 8.70
C LYS A 18 13.69 9.64 10.20
N GLY A 19 14.88 9.27 10.66
CA GLY A 19 15.22 9.13 12.06
C GLY A 19 16.33 10.11 12.44
N GLU A 20 16.66 10.17 13.73
CA GLU A 20 17.88 10.83 14.17
C GLU A 20 19.10 10.05 13.62
N GLY A 21 20.05 10.75 13.00
CA GLY A 21 21.26 10.14 12.44
C GLY A 21 21.10 9.31 11.15
N GLY A 22 19.88 9.03 10.68
CA GLY A 22 19.71 8.18 9.49
C GLY A 22 18.28 7.95 9.03
N ILE A 23 18.08 6.84 8.32
CA ILE A 23 16.79 6.40 7.77
C ILE A 23 16.39 5.10 8.49
N TYR A 24 15.27 5.13 9.21
CA TYR A 24 14.76 3.96 9.92
C TYR A 24 13.96 3.06 8.98
N PHE A 25 14.39 1.80 8.88
CA PHE A 25 13.74 0.75 8.10
C PHE A 25 12.62 0.09 8.91
N SER A 26 11.36 0.41 8.63
CA SER A 26 10.21 -0.01 9.45
C SER A 26 10.06 -1.52 9.58
N ARG A 27 9.58 -2.00 10.74
CA ARG A 27 9.17 -3.40 10.98
C ARG A 27 8.04 -3.88 10.07
N GLY A 28 7.34 -2.98 9.38
CA GLY A 28 6.34 -3.33 8.36
C GLY A 28 6.92 -3.96 7.10
N ASN A 29 8.22 -3.73 6.83
CA ASN A 29 8.96 -4.34 5.73
C ASN A 29 9.10 -5.87 5.92
N HIS A 30 9.22 -6.59 4.82
CA HIS A 30 9.46 -8.05 4.85
C HIS A 30 10.84 -8.33 5.46
N ALA A 31 10.96 -9.44 6.21
CA ALA A 31 12.12 -9.70 7.05
C ALA A 31 13.44 -9.81 6.26
N SER A 32 13.39 -10.32 5.02
CA SER A 32 14.56 -10.46 4.16
C SER A 32 14.94 -9.19 3.38
N GLU A 33 14.13 -8.13 3.41
CA GLU A 33 14.34 -6.97 2.54
C GLU A 33 15.58 -6.18 2.92
N LEU A 34 15.92 -6.11 4.21
CA LEU A 34 17.09 -5.33 4.66
C LEU A 34 18.39 -5.94 4.13
N ASP A 35 18.52 -7.27 4.21
CA ASP A 35 19.67 -8.01 3.65
C ASP A 35 19.74 -7.86 2.13
N LYS A 36 18.59 -7.89 1.44
CA LYS A 36 18.54 -7.67 -0.01
C LYS A 36 18.91 -6.24 -0.37
N LEU A 37 18.43 -5.26 0.38
CA LEU A 37 18.75 -3.84 0.18
C LEU A 37 20.24 -3.57 0.37
N THR A 38 20.88 -4.23 1.33
CA THR A 38 22.33 -4.18 1.55
C THR A 38 23.10 -4.55 0.28
N LYS A 39 22.71 -5.66 -0.38
CA LYS A 39 23.30 -6.09 -1.65
C LYS A 39 23.07 -5.08 -2.77
N VAL A 40 21.87 -4.50 -2.84
CA VAL A 40 21.57 -3.44 -3.83
C VAL A 40 22.44 -2.21 -3.62
N PHE A 41 22.65 -1.80 -2.36
CA PHE A 41 23.55 -0.68 -2.08
C PHE A 41 24.99 -0.98 -2.48
N GLU A 42 25.50 -2.20 -2.25
CA GLU A 42 26.82 -2.64 -2.71
C GLU A 42 26.93 -2.60 -4.24
N GLU A 43 25.94 -3.16 -4.96
CA GLU A 43 25.86 -3.15 -6.42
C GLU A 43 25.84 -1.73 -7.01
N LEU A 44 25.13 -0.81 -6.34
CA LEU A 44 25.01 0.59 -6.77
C LEU A 44 26.12 1.49 -6.21
N GLN A 45 27.11 0.93 -5.50
CA GLN A 45 28.22 1.64 -4.89
C GLN A 45 27.76 2.79 -3.96
N ILE A 46 26.65 2.55 -3.25
CA ILE A 46 26.12 3.46 -2.24
C ILE A 46 26.81 3.14 -0.93
N SER A 47 27.43 4.14 -0.28
CA SER A 47 28.14 3.95 0.99
C SER A 47 27.20 4.15 2.19
N PHE A 48 27.05 3.12 3.02
CA PHE A 48 26.12 3.09 4.16
C PHE A 48 26.66 2.20 5.27
N ALA A 49 26.14 2.41 6.48
CA ALA A 49 26.19 1.46 7.58
C ALA A 49 24.77 1.08 7.99
N ILE A 50 24.59 -0.14 8.51
CA ILE A 50 23.33 -0.58 9.11
C ILE A 50 23.57 -0.90 10.57
N GLU A 51 22.84 -0.20 11.44
CA GLU A 51 22.81 -0.47 12.88
C GLU A 51 21.39 -0.93 13.23
N ASP A 52 21.22 -2.25 13.40
CA ASP A 52 19.91 -2.91 13.51
C ASP A 52 18.99 -2.60 12.32
N ARG A 53 18.16 -1.56 12.43
CA ARG A 53 17.22 -1.10 11.39
C ARG A 53 17.48 0.34 10.95
N LEU A 54 18.53 0.97 11.47
CA LEU A 54 18.92 2.31 11.11
C LEU A 54 19.94 2.25 9.97
N ILE A 55 19.57 2.82 8.81
CA ILE A 55 20.45 2.98 7.67
C ILE A 55 21.13 4.35 7.82
N VAL A 56 22.45 4.34 8.02
CA VAL A 56 23.28 5.53 8.21
C VAL A 56 24.09 5.78 6.93
N PRO A 57 23.75 6.80 6.13
CA PRO A 57 24.51 7.13 4.93
C PRO A 57 25.91 7.62 5.31
N GLN A 58 26.95 7.07 4.67
CA GLN A 58 28.35 7.45 4.93
C GLN A 58 28.86 8.52 3.96
N SER A 59 28.14 8.77 2.86
CA SER A 59 28.39 9.87 1.94
C SER A 59 27.32 10.95 2.03
N GLU A 60 27.72 12.21 1.83
CA GLU A 60 26.81 13.36 1.95
C GLU A 60 25.72 13.40 0.86
N LYS A 61 25.97 12.85 -0.34
CA LYS A 61 25.04 12.92 -1.47
C LYS A 61 25.00 11.63 -2.28
N LEU A 62 23.78 11.16 -2.53
CA LEU A 62 23.47 10.12 -3.50
C LEU A 62 23.45 10.79 -4.88
N THR A 63 24.12 10.21 -5.88
CA THR A 63 24.02 10.75 -7.24
C THR A 63 22.60 10.57 -7.78
N GLU A 64 22.20 11.39 -8.76
CA GLU A 64 20.89 11.23 -9.41
C GLU A 64 20.75 9.86 -10.07
N GLU A 65 21.84 9.36 -10.67
CA GLU A 65 21.88 8.03 -11.27
C GLU A 65 21.67 6.92 -10.24
N GLN A 66 22.33 7.00 -9.07
CA GLN A 66 22.14 6.04 -7.97
C GLN A 66 20.71 6.09 -7.43
N ALA A 67 20.16 7.29 -7.23
CA ALA A 67 18.80 7.47 -6.78
C ALA A 67 17.80 6.87 -7.77
N TYR A 68 18.01 7.09 -9.07
CA TYR A 68 17.20 6.53 -10.14
C TYR A 68 17.28 4.99 -10.14
N LYS A 69 18.50 4.42 -10.19
CA LYS A 69 18.71 2.97 -10.19
C LYS A 69 18.13 2.28 -8.95
N LEU A 70 18.22 2.90 -7.78
CA LEU A 70 17.61 2.39 -6.56
C LEU A 70 16.09 2.41 -6.62
N SER A 71 15.50 3.51 -7.09
CA SER A 71 14.04 3.66 -7.24
C SER A 71 13.48 2.60 -8.21
N TRP A 72 14.19 2.35 -9.31
CA TRP A 72 13.77 1.46 -10.40
C TRP A 72 14.43 0.08 -10.36
N TYR A 73 14.96 -0.32 -9.20
CA TYR A 73 15.64 -1.61 -9.08
C TYR A 73 14.67 -2.76 -9.46
N PRO A 74 15.04 -3.65 -10.39
CA PRO A 74 14.11 -4.54 -11.05
C PRO A 74 13.35 -5.46 -10.10
N ALA A 75 12.07 -5.67 -10.39
CA ALA A 75 11.23 -6.65 -9.73
C ALA A 75 11.53 -8.07 -10.26
N ARG A 76 11.42 -9.09 -9.39
CA ARG A 76 11.69 -10.49 -9.77
C ARG A 76 10.44 -11.30 -10.13
N ASN A 77 9.23 -10.90 -9.71
CA ASN A 77 7.98 -11.65 -9.93
C ASN A 77 6.75 -10.74 -9.78
N HIS A 78 5.83 -10.68 -10.74
CA HIS A 78 4.72 -9.71 -10.75
C HIS A 78 3.53 -10.09 -9.81
N GLU A 79 3.59 -11.25 -9.16
CA GLU A 79 2.55 -11.73 -8.26
C GLU A 79 2.99 -11.58 -6.81
N ALA A 80 2.17 -10.90 -6.01
CA ALA A 80 2.48 -10.62 -4.61
C ALA A 80 2.38 -11.86 -3.69
N GLY A 81 2.03 -13.03 -4.22
CA GLY A 81 1.92 -14.28 -3.47
C GLY A 81 0.83 -14.21 -2.40
N GLY A 82 -0.36 -14.75 -2.70
CA GLY A 82 -1.46 -14.81 -1.74
C GLY A 82 -2.11 -16.18 -1.74
N THR A 83 -1.98 -16.93 -0.63
CA THR A 83 -2.82 -18.12 -0.43
C THR A 83 -4.28 -17.70 -0.27
N PRO A 84 -5.27 -18.49 -0.78
CA PRO A 84 -6.71 -18.18 -0.66
C PRO A 84 -7.23 -18.03 0.78
N LEU A 85 -6.41 -18.39 1.78
CA LEU A 85 -6.69 -18.32 3.22
C LEU A 85 -7.11 -16.92 3.70
N GLY A 86 -6.84 -15.88 2.90
CA GLY A 86 -7.20 -14.48 3.18
C GLY A 86 -8.65 -14.08 2.86
N GLN A 87 -9.42 -14.89 2.13
CA GLN A 87 -10.77 -14.55 1.65
C GLN A 87 -11.85 -14.57 2.75
N TYR A 88 -11.57 -15.22 3.87
CA TYR A 88 -12.55 -15.36 4.94
C TYR A 88 -12.72 -14.09 5.76
N TRP A 89 -13.98 -13.79 6.02
CA TRP A 89 -14.47 -12.69 6.83
C TRP A 89 -13.77 -12.57 8.19
N ARG A 90 -13.51 -13.71 8.85
CA ARG A 90 -12.87 -13.79 10.18
C ARG A 90 -11.42 -13.34 10.12
N SER A 91 -10.74 -13.69 9.03
CA SER A 91 -9.35 -13.34 8.81
C SER A 91 -9.23 -11.84 8.53
N PHE A 92 -10.11 -11.28 7.69
CA PHE A 92 -10.23 -9.84 7.46
C PHE A 92 -10.52 -9.05 8.76
N ALA A 93 -11.43 -9.53 9.60
CA ALA A 93 -11.88 -8.80 10.80
C ALA A 93 -10.82 -8.71 11.92
N LYS A 94 -9.86 -9.65 11.97
CA LYS A 94 -8.95 -9.80 13.11
C LYS A 94 -7.52 -9.38 12.83
N ARG A 95 -7.07 -9.45 11.58
CA ARG A 95 -5.67 -9.17 11.24
C ARG A 95 -5.33 -7.71 11.50
N ASP A 96 -4.08 -7.43 11.83
CA ASP A 96 -3.53 -6.08 11.89
C ASP A 96 -2.87 -5.75 10.55
N HIS A 97 -1.93 -6.60 10.17
CA HIS A 97 -1.26 -6.59 8.89
C HIS A 97 -1.72 -7.75 8.01
N SER A 98 -1.63 -7.57 6.70
CA SER A 98 -1.65 -8.69 5.76
C SER A 98 -0.25 -9.31 5.62
N TYR A 99 -0.04 -10.17 4.62
CA TYR A 99 1.29 -10.65 4.27
C TYR A 99 2.22 -9.45 4.00
N LYS A 100 3.38 -9.44 4.64
CA LYS A 100 4.43 -8.44 4.35
C LYS A 100 5.04 -8.83 3.02
N ILE A 101 4.59 -8.19 1.94
CA ILE A 101 5.07 -8.51 0.60
C ILE A 101 6.46 -7.91 0.43
N ASP A 102 7.35 -8.68 -0.19
CA ASP A 102 8.69 -8.24 -0.53
C ASP A 102 8.64 -7.22 -1.68
N THR A 103 9.19 -6.03 -1.45
CA THR A 103 9.34 -4.92 -2.37
C THR A 103 10.05 -5.36 -3.65
N PHE A 104 11.02 -6.26 -3.57
CA PHE A 104 11.74 -6.76 -4.76
C PHE A 104 10.93 -7.74 -5.62
N VAL A 105 9.78 -8.18 -5.13
CA VAL A 105 8.78 -8.88 -5.94
C VAL A 105 7.88 -7.85 -6.63
N LEU A 106 7.52 -6.77 -5.94
CA LEU A 106 6.62 -5.76 -6.48
C LEU A 106 7.29 -4.80 -7.45
N GLU A 107 6.51 -4.37 -8.44
CA GLU A 107 6.85 -3.27 -9.33
C GLU A 107 6.88 -1.94 -8.56
N THR A 108 7.89 -1.13 -8.81
CA THR A 108 8.13 0.16 -8.15
C THR A 108 6.86 1.02 -8.07
N GLY A 109 6.11 1.12 -9.17
CA GLY A 109 4.92 1.98 -9.27
C GLY A 109 3.75 1.62 -8.39
N VAL A 110 3.70 0.40 -7.85
CA VAL A 110 2.59 -0.09 -7.01
C VAL A 110 3.07 -0.68 -5.69
N ALA A 111 4.38 -0.85 -5.50
CA ALA A 111 4.97 -1.48 -4.32
C ALA A 111 4.60 -0.76 -3.01
N ALA A 112 4.74 0.56 -2.99
CA ALA A 112 4.43 1.39 -1.82
C ALA A 112 2.97 1.21 -1.39
N LEU A 113 2.03 1.32 -2.32
CA LEU A 113 0.60 1.17 -2.05
C LEU A 113 0.25 -0.25 -1.62
N CYS A 114 0.77 -1.29 -2.28
CA CYS A 114 0.54 -2.68 -1.87
C CYS A 114 0.99 -2.94 -0.42
N LYS A 115 2.12 -2.36 -0.01
CA LYS A 115 2.61 -2.48 1.37
C LYS A 115 1.77 -1.66 2.34
N ALA A 116 1.32 -0.47 1.96
CA ALA A 116 0.42 0.35 2.78
C ALA A 116 -0.94 -0.31 2.99
N LEU A 117 -1.50 -0.94 1.95
CA LEU A 117 -2.70 -1.78 2.04
C LEU A 117 -2.48 -2.91 3.04
N SER A 118 -1.36 -3.64 2.92
CA SER A 118 -1.00 -4.68 3.89
C SER A 118 -0.87 -4.11 5.30
N ALA A 119 -0.34 -2.90 5.46
CA ALA A 119 -0.16 -2.23 6.74
C ALA A 119 -1.48 -1.93 7.45
N VAL A 120 -2.53 -1.60 6.71
CA VAL A 120 -3.89 -1.44 7.26
C VAL A 120 -4.69 -2.75 7.22
N GLY A 121 -4.04 -3.87 6.96
CA GLY A 121 -4.59 -5.23 6.93
C GLY A 121 -5.55 -5.50 5.77
N ILE A 122 -5.39 -4.79 4.65
CA ILE A 122 -6.02 -5.13 3.37
C ILE A 122 -5.09 -6.08 2.62
N ASN A 123 -5.61 -7.20 2.11
CA ASN A 123 -4.80 -8.16 1.36
C ASN A 123 -4.90 -7.94 -0.14
N GLY A 124 -3.75 -7.73 -0.78
CA GLY A 124 -3.56 -7.84 -2.22
C GLY A 124 -3.22 -9.28 -2.65
N ILE A 125 -3.40 -9.57 -3.94
CA ILE A 125 -3.01 -10.85 -4.58
C ILE A 125 -1.94 -10.61 -5.63
N SER A 126 -2.18 -9.65 -6.50
CA SER A 126 -1.30 -9.28 -7.60
C SER A 126 -1.45 -7.79 -7.87
N SER A 127 -0.46 -7.24 -8.55
CA SER A 127 -0.46 -5.83 -8.92
C SER A 127 0.38 -5.63 -10.17
N CYS A 128 0.07 -4.60 -10.94
CA CYS A 128 0.91 -4.13 -12.03
C CYS A 128 0.83 -2.60 -12.08
N ASP A 129 1.95 -1.95 -12.38
CA ASP A 129 2.08 -0.51 -12.60
C ASP A 129 1.72 -0.09 -14.04
N GLY A 130 1.41 -1.08 -14.88
CA GLY A 130 0.97 -0.89 -16.25
C GLY A 130 2.07 -0.58 -17.25
N HIS A 131 3.34 -0.59 -16.84
CA HIS A 131 4.53 -0.40 -17.69
C HIS A 131 4.46 0.83 -18.61
N GLY A 132 3.74 1.89 -18.20
CA GLY A 132 3.52 3.09 -19.01
C GLY A 132 2.66 2.88 -20.27
N GLN A 133 2.01 1.73 -20.42
CA GLN A 133 1.24 1.36 -21.63
C GLN A 133 -0.23 1.06 -21.32
N ARG A 134 -0.54 0.60 -20.12
CA ARG A 134 -1.88 0.19 -19.69
C ARG A 134 -2.17 0.73 -18.31
N ALA A 135 -3.42 0.59 -17.88
CA ALA A 135 -3.83 0.99 -16.55
C ALA A 135 -3.07 0.18 -15.48
N PRO A 136 -2.50 0.84 -14.44
CA PRO A 136 -2.02 0.15 -13.26
C PRO A 136 -3.20 -0.46 -12.50
N PHE A 137 -2.99 -1.62 -11.88
CA PHE A 137 -3.99 -2.26 -11.04
C PHE A 137 -3.39 -2.92 -9.80
N ILE A 138 -4.23 -3.09 -8.77
CA ILE A 138 -3.99 -3.91 -7.59
C ILE A 138 -5.21 -4.80 -7.39
N ALA A 139 -5.03 -6.12 -7.48
CA ALA A 139 -6.08 -7.08 -7.19
C ALA A 139 -6.14 -7.37 -5.69
N LEU A 140 -7.33 -7.27 -5.10
CA LEU A 140 -7.58 -7.48 -3.67
C LEU A 140 -8.26 -8.81 -3.40
N THR A 141 -7.93 -9.45 -2.29
CA THR A 141 -8.46 -10.78 -1.95
C THR A 141 -9.89 -10.72 -1.46
N GLY A 142 -10.84 -11.10 -2.32
CA GLY A 142 -12.25 -11.21 -1.95
C GLY A 142 -12.96 -9.88 -1.67
N VAL A 143 -14.29 -9.96 -1.68
CA VAL A 143 -15.19 -8.80 -1.58
C VAL A 143 -14.96 -7.93 -0.34
N HIS A 144 -14.56 -8.51 0.79
CA HIS A 144 -14.41 -7.76 2.04
C HIS A 144 -13.23 -6.80 2.03
N ASN A 145 -12.10 -7.22 1.46
CA ASN A 145 -10.94 -6.35 1.31
C ASN A 145 -11.26 -5.24 0.30
N GLY A 146 -11.89 -5.59 -0.83
CA GLY A 146 -12.31 -4.64 -1.85
C GLY A 146 -13.31 -3.61 -1.36
N SER A 147 -14.42 -4.03 -0.74
CA SER A 147 -15.44 -3.12 -0.20
C SER A 147 -14.87 -2.22 0.88
N TRP A 148 -14.06 -2.74 1.80
CA TRP A 148 -13.45 -1.92 2.85
C TRP A 148 -12.46 -0.91 2.27
N PHE A 149 -11.61 -1.34 1.34
CA PHE A 149 -10.69 -0.41 0.70
C PHE A 149 -11.42 0.67 -0.09
N ASN A 150 -12.51 0.32 -0.77
CA ASN A 150 -13.31 1.33 -1.48
C ASN A 150 -13.87 2.39 -0.53
N VAL A 151 -14.34 1.99 0.66
CA VAL A 151 -14.78 2.93 1.70
C VAL A 151 -13.63 3.85 2.12
N LEU A 152 -12.45 3.29 2.43
CA LEU A 152 -11.29 4.10 2.79
C LEU A 152 -10.86 5.04 1.66
N PHE A 153 -10.92 4.56 0.42
CA PHE A 153 -10.56 5.36 -0.74
C PHE A 153 -11.53 6.54 -0.90
N GLU A 154 -12.83 6.28 -1.02
CA GLU A 154 -13.83 7.32 -1.27
C GLU A 154 -14.02 8.28 -0.09
N GLU A 155 -13.96 7.78 1.15
CA GLU A 155 -14.28 8.59 2.33
C GLU A 155 -13.09 9.35 2.91
N TYR A 156 -11.88 8.95 2.56
CA TYR A 156 -10.65 9.52 3.09
C TYR A 156 -9.65 9.85 1.98
N ILE A 157 -9.11 8.84 1.28
CA ILE A 157 -7.97 9.05 0.39
C ILE A 157 -8.30 9.99 -0.77
N ALA A 158 -9.41 9.79 -1.47
CA ALA A 158 -9.83 10.60 -2.62
C ALA A 158 -10.19 12.04 -2.24
N LYS A 159 -10.47 12.32 -0.96
CA LYS A 159 -10.77 13.67 -0.46
C LYS A 159 -9.51 14.46 -0.11
N GLU A 160 -8.43 13.77 0.26
CA GLU A 160 -7.17 14.38 0.67
C GLU A 160 -6.10 14.33 -0.42
N ALA A 161 -6.14 13.30 -1.28
CA ALA A 161 -5.19 13.11 -2.34
C ALA A 161 -5.62 13.85 -3.61
N MET A 162 -4.87 14.88 -3.97
CA MET A 162 -4.83 15.36 -5.36
C MET A 162 -4.02 14.36 -6.20
N LEU A 163 -4.72 13.49 -6.93
CA LEU A 163 -4.14 12.44 -7.78
C LEU A 163 -4.12 12.89 -9.25
N HIS A 164 -3.17 12.37 -10.02
CA HIS A 164 -2.98 12.63 -11.45
C HIS A 164 -3.95 11.83 -12.33
N TYR A 165 -4.33 10.64 -11.86
CA TYR A 165 -5.33 9.78 -12.50
C TYR A 165 -6.57 9.62 -11.63
N THR A 166 -7.69 9.25 -12.26
CA THR A 166 -8.90 8.87 -11.53
C THR A 166 -8.76 7.43 -11.08
N TRP A 167 -8.64 7.19 -9.78
CA TRP A 167 -8.55 5.84 -9.24
C TRP A 167 -9.91 5.36 -8.73
N GLY A 168 -10.13 4.06 -8.77
CA GLY A 168 -11.35 3.47 -8.22
C GLY A 168 -11.36 1.95 -8.28
N MET A 169 -12.32 1.38 -7.57
CA MET A 169 -12.57 -0.05 -7.65
C MET A 169 -13.34 -0.41 -8.94
N ARG A 170 -12.88 -1.48 -9.58
CA ARG A 170 -13.44 -2.12 -10.78
C ARG A 170 -13.55 -3.63 -10.53
N GLU A 171 -14.37 -4.29 -11.34
CA GLU A 171 -14.47 -5.75 -11.41
C GLU A 171 -14.81 -6.50 -10.10
N PHE A 172 -15.78 -6.02 -9.31
CA PHE A 172 -16.30 -6.75 -8.14
C PHE A 172 -17.01 -8.09 -8.47
N HIS A 173 -17.30 -8.35 -9.75
CA HIS A 173 -17.98 -9.57 -10.21
C HIS A 173 -17.02 -10.77 -10.36
N ARG A 174 -15.70 -10.54 -10.29
CA ARG A 174 -14.69 -11.61 -10.18
C ARG A 174 -14.46 -11.94 -8.70
N ARG A 175 -13.77 -13.05 -8.41
CA ARG A 175 -13.45 -13.44 -7.01
C ARG A 175 -12.67 -12.33 -6.29
N ASP A 176 -11.90 -11.54 -7.03
CA ASP A 176 -10.93 -10.61 -6.51
C ASP A 176 -11.16 -9.23 -7.14
N PRO A 177 -11.66 -8.24 -6.36
CA PRO A 177 -11.88 -6.88 -6.85
C PRO A 177 -10.57 -6.21 -7.26
N HIS A 178 -10.60 -5.40 -8.32
CA HIS A 178 -9.43 -4.69 -8.83
C HIS A 178 -9.52 -3.20 -8.50
N PHE A 179 -8.48 -2.64 -7.90
CA PHE A 179 -8.31 -1.19 -7.81
C PHE A 179 -7.43 -0.74 -8.97
N THR A 180 -7.90 0.20 -9.79
CA THR A 180 -7.20 0.60 -11.02
C THR A 180 -7.31 2.11 -11.23
N ALA A 181 -6.36 2.65 -11.97
CA ALA A 181 -6.43 4.02 -12.46
C ALA A 181 -7.15 4.10 -13.81
N GLU A 182 -7.73 5.26 -14.09
CA GLU A 182 -8.29 5.66 -15.37
C GLU A 182 -7.69 7.01 -15.75
N LYS A 183 -7.26 7.10 -17.02
CA LYS A 183 -6.78 8.33 -17.62
C LYS A 183 -7.89 9.02 -18.40
N SER A 184 -7.78 10.33 -18.57
CA SER A 184 -8.66 11.04 -19.51
C SER A 184 -8.34 10.65 -20.96
N GLU A 185 -9.25 10.97 -21.89
CA GLU A 185 -9.12 10.63 -23.30
C GLU A 185 -7.80 11.13 -23.91
N HIS A 186 -7.37 12.33 -23.52
CA HIS A 186 -6.19 13.02 -24.06
C HIS A 186 -4.90 12.83 -23.24
N GLN A 187 -4.95 12.08 -22.14
CA GLN A 187 -3.79 11.80 -21.30
C GLN A 187 -3.10 10.52 -21.75
N SER A 188 -1.78 10.42 -21.59
CA SER A 188 -1.02 9.17 -21.72
C SER A 188 -0.70 8.58 -20.34
N TRP A 189 -0.39 7.29 -20.31
CA TRP A 189 0.18 6.68 -19.11
C TRP A 189 1.62 7.18 -18.93
N ASP A 190 1.90 7.73 -17.75
CA ASP A 190 3.23 8.12 -17.30
C ASP A 190 3.48 7.42 -15.98
N LEU A 191 4.53 6.59 -15.97
CA LEU A 191 4.83 5.76 -14.83
C LEU A 191 5.23 6.59 -13.61
N SER A 192 5.90 7.73 -13.81
CA SER A 192 6.27 8.63 -12.71
C SER A 192 5.04 9.19 -12.01
N LEU A 193 3.99 9.52 -12.77
CA LEU A 193 2.72 9.99 -12.21
C LEU A 193 1.96 8.87 -11.48
N VAL A 194 2.04 7.63 -11.98
CA VAL A 194 1.52 6.45 -11.27
C VAL A 194 2.25 6.26 -9.93
N LEU A 195 3.58 6.38 -9.90
CA LEU A 195 4.37 6.31 -8.67
C LEU A 195 3.94 7.39 -7.67
N GLU A 196 3.78 8.64 -8.13
CA GLU A 196 3.37 9.75 -7.28
C GLU A 196 1.98 9.51 -6.66
N ASP A 197 1.02 9.04 -7.47
CA ASP A 197 -0.31 8.70 -6.99
C ASP A 197 -0.27 7.60 -5.94
N THR A 198 0.39 6.48 -6.23
CA THR A 198 0.44 5.33 -5.30
C THR A 198 1.21 5.65 -4.04
N PHE A 199 2.26 6.48 -4.13
CA PHE A 199 3.01 6.95 -2.97
C PHE A 199 2.16 7.86 -2.10
N LYS A 200 1.42 8.80 -2.69
CA LYS A 200 0.52 9.70 -1.95
C LYS A 200 -0.58 8.93 -1.22
N MET A 201 -1.18 7.94 -1.90
CA MET A 201 -2.15 7.05 -1.26
C MET A 201 -1.53 6.22 -0.13
N ALA A 202 -0.30 5.74 -0.31
CA ALA A 202 0.43 5.00 0.71
C ALA A 202 0.72 5.87 1.95
N GLU A 203 1.16 7.11 1.76
CA GLU A 203 1.43 8.05 2.86
C GLU A 203 0.19 8.31 3.71
N LEU A 204 -0.97 8.55 3.07
CA LEU A 204 -2.24 8.73 3.77
C LEU A 204 -2.63 7.49 4.60
N LEU A 205 -2.50 6.30 4.01
CA LEU A 205 -2.77 5.05 4.72
C LEU A 205 -1.82 4.85 5.92
N TYR A 206 -0.53 5.17 5.77
CA TYR A 206 0.42 5.08 6.88
C TYR A 206 0.17 6.10 7.97
N ALA A 207 -0.18 7.34 7.61
CA ALA A 207 -0.42 8.43 8.55
C ALA A 207 -1.52 8.10 9.57
N ARG A 208 -2.52 7.29 9.17
CA ARG A 208 -3.64 6.87 10.02
C ARG A 208 -3.69 5.37 10.26
N GLN A 209 -2.58 4.65 10.06
CA GLN A 209 -2.58 3.18 10.04
C GLN A 209 -3.26 2.56 11.28
N ASP A 210 -2.83 2.95 12.47
CA ASP A 210 -3.33 2.39 13.74
C ASP A 210 -4.82 2.70 13.94
N GLU A 211 -5.25 3.91 13.58
CA GLU A 211 -6.65 4.33 13.63
C GLU A 211 -7.50 3.50 12.67
N LEU A 212 -7.08 3.38 11.41
CA LEU A 212 -7.81 2.64 10.37
C LEU A 212 -7.96 1.15 10.73
N ILE A 213 -6.93 0.56 11.33
CA ILE A 213 -6.97 -0.81 11.87
C ILE A 213 -7.99 -0.91 13.01
N ALA A 214 -7.94 0.02 13.97
CA ALA A 214 -8.80 0.02 15.14
C ALA A 214 -10.27 0.18 14.75
N VAL A 215 -10.57 1.14 13.87
CA VAL A 215 -11.91 1.38 13.33
C VAL A 215 -12.42 0.14 12.63
N ARG A 216 -11.64 -0.45 11.70
CA ARG A 216 -12.04 -1.71 11.05
C ARG A 216 -12.34 -2.80 12.10
N LYS A 217 -11.44 -3.04 13.05
CA LYS A 217 -11.63 -4.09 14.07
C LYS A 217 -12.90 -3.85 14.89
N LYS A 218 -13.22 -2.60 15.22
CA LYS A 218 -14.41 -2.21 15.97
C LYS A 218 -15.69 -2.47 15.15
N ILE A 219 -15.74 -1.99 13.90
CA ILE A 219 -16.86 -2.20 12.98
C ILE A 219 -17.12 -3.69 12.76
N MET A 220 -16.05 -4.49 12.64
CA MET A 220 -16.15 -5.92 12.36
C MET A 220 -16.37 -6.79 13.61
N LYS A 221 -16.54 -6.20 14.80
CA LYS A 221 -16.74 -6.92 16.07
C LYS A 221 -18.22 -7.34 16.24
N GLY A 222 -18.44 -8.57 16.70
CA GLY A 222 -19.75 -9.03 17.20
C GLY A 222 -20.47 -10.10 16.35
N LYS A 223 -21.49 -10.73 16.95
CA LYS A 223 -22.25 -11.86 16.35
C LYS A 223 -23.22 -11.42 15.23
N ALA A 224 -23.64 -10.16 15.20
CA ALA A 224 -24.57 -9.63 14.20
C ALA A 224 -23.93 -9.49 12.81
N VAL A 225 -22.66 -9.06 12.73
CA VAL A 225 -21.89 -8.95 11.48
C VAL A 225 -21.66 -10.31 10.80
N ALA A 226 -21.54 -11.38 11.60
CA ALA A 226 -21.36 -12.74 11.11
C ALA A 226 -22.62 -13.36 10.48
N ARG A 227 -23.83 -12.89 10.87
CA ARG A 227 -25.11 -13.35 10.30
C ARG A 227 -25.54 -12.54 9.09
N MET A 228 -25.33 -11.22 9.10
CA MET A 228 -25.73 -10.33 7.99
C MET A 228 -24.93 -10.57 6.69
N ARG A 229 -23.69 -11.08 6.80
CA ARG A 229 -22.77 -11.34 5.67
C ARG A 229 -23.08 -12.53 4.76
N LYS A 230 -24.01 -13.42 5.13
CA LYS A 230 -24.36 -14.58 4.29
C LYS A 230 -25.36 -14.25 3.17
N GLY A 231 -25.91 -13.03 3.14
CA GLY A 231 -26.88 -12.60 2.14
C GLY A 231 -26.64 -11.22 1.51
N MET A 232 -25.69 -10.43 2.02
CA MET A 232 -25.37 -9.12 1.44
C MET A 232 -24.51 -9.24 0.18
N ASN A 233 -24.90 -8.54 -0.87
CA ASN A 233 -24.05 -8.33 -2.04
C ASN A 233 -22.95 -7.29 -1.74
N HIS A 234 -22.02 -7.08 -2.66
CA HIS A 234 -20.88 -6.18 -2.46
C HIS A 234 -21.27 -4.72 -2.24
N VAL A 235 -22.36 -4.25 -2.87
CA VAL A 235 -22.87 -2.88 -2.73
C VAL A 235 -23.44 -2.69 -1.33
N GLU A 236 -24.28 -3.61 -0.87
CA GLU A 236 -24.86 -3.58 0.47
C GLU A 236 -23.78 -3.66 1.56
N LEU A 237 -22.79 -4.52 1.36
CA LEU A 237 -21.64 -4.63 2.27
C LEU A 237 -20.83 -3.34 2.31
N GLN A 238 -20.56 -2.72 1.17
CA GLN A 238 -19.82 -1.48 1.09
C GLN A 238 -20.57 -0.35 1.78
N GLU A 239 -21.87 -0.21 1.54
CA GLU A 239 -22.68 0.85 2.15
C GLU A 239 -22.78 0.68 3.66
N TRP A 240 -22.97 -0.55 4.12
CA TRP A 240 -22.92 -0.87 5.55
C TRP A 240 -21.55 -0.49 6.15
N MET A 241 -20.44 -0.87 5.51
CA MET A 241 -19.09 -0.49 5.97
C MET A 241 -18.90 1.04 6.00
N ARG A 242 -19.41 1.74 4.99
CA ARG A 242 -19.34 3.22 4.87
C ARG A 242 -20.07 3.89 6.02
N GLN A 243 -21.32 3.48 6.28
CA GLN A 243 -22.11 4.03 7.38
C GLN A 243 -21.38 3.84 8.71
N ARG A 244 -20.90 2.62 8.98
CA ARG A 244 -20.17 2.31 10.21
C ARG A 244 -18.86 3.09 10.33
N TYR A 245 -18.13 3.28 9.24
CA TYR A 245 -16.91 4.09 9.23
C TYR A 245 -17.19 5.54 9.60
N LYS A 246 -18.26 6.13 9.07
CA LYS A 246 -18.68 7.51 9.41
C LYS A 246 -19.10 7.64 10.87
N GLU A 247 -19.88 6.69 11.39
CA GLU A 247 -20.29 6.67 12.81
C GLU A 247 -19.08 6.65 13.76
N GLU A 248 -18.10 5.81 13.46
CA GLU A 248 -16.91 5.64 14.29
C GLU A 248 -15.94 6.83 14.21
N THR A 249 -15.76 7.42 13.03
CA THR A 249 -14.87 8.57 12.84
C THR A 249 -15.49 9.89 13.31
N ALA A 250 -16.81 10.08 13.19
CA ALA A 250 -17.50 11.25 13.74
C ALA A 250 -17.49 11.28 15.27
N SER A 251 -17.59 10.11 15.92
CA SER A 251 -17.52 9.97 17.38
C SER A 251 -16.13 10.29 17.95
N THR A 252 -15.10 10.31 17.10
CA THR A 252 -13.71 10.59 17.51
C THR A 252 -13.39 12.10 17.42
N LEU A 253 -14.17 12.88 16.66
CA LEU A 253 -14.04 14.34 16.53
C LEU A 253 -14.81 15.14 17.59
N THR A 254 -15.53 14.45 18.48
CA THR A 254 -16.40 15.05 19.51
C THR A 254 -15.87 14.88 20.94
N VAL A 255 -14.59 14.49 21.09
CA VAL A 255 -13.89 14.35 22.38
C VAL A 255 -12.74 15.35 22.46
#